data_AF-A0A510L1D6-F1
#
_entry.id   AF-A0A510L1D6-F1
#
_cell.length_a   1.000
_cell.length_b   1.000
_cell.length_c   1.000
_cell.angle_alpha   90.00
_cell.angle_beta   90.00
_cell.angle_gamma   90.00
#
_symmetry.space_group_name_H-M   'P 1'
#
loop_
_entity.id
_entity.type
_entity.pdbx_description
1 polymer ?
#
loop_
_entity_poly.entity_id
_entity_poly.type
_entity_poly.pdbx_seq_one_letter_code
_entity_poly.pdbx_strand_id
1 'polypeptide(L)'
;MAKKNETKLALTEEEKARGLNAEEIKGLLINKAILETAKKYNFNDEEKEEFEYFFKNEKNKFFIAKAIEDKISVNENDVTKLYTDNKANFDAQNIPFSEAREIIQRDLLNQQLATLEAEELNKLVEGMEDKVEISKEEVLFSKGNSEVLKTLIVGKVIAKKMAEENFEENNKDDIEIIKDNVYINYYLDLEVRKNVKVTQEEIAEIYENEKAKLGNVTPNSAYQQIANALLNNRAIEERNKLINKISEEYKIEEVAKEYTEAE
;
A
#
# COMPACT_ATOMS: atom_id res chain seq x y z
N MET A 1 6.99 27.82 28.50
CA MET A 1 5.86 26.90 28.23
C MET A 1 5.23 27.32 26.93
N ALA A 2 5.54 26.64 25.82
CA ALA A 2 4.91 26.91 24.54
C ALA A 2 3.48 26.35 24.59
N LYS A 3 2.48 27.15 24.22
CA LYS A 3 1.11 26.69 23.98
C LYS A 3 1.18 25.61 22.91
N LYS A 4 0.92 24.36 23.28
CA LYS A 4 0.60 23.28 22.36
C LYS A 4 -0.71 23.74 21.70
N ASN A 5 -0.65 24.26 20.47
CA ASN A 5 -1.85 24.39 19.64
C ASN A 5 -2.30 22.95 19.41
N GLU A 6 -3.18 22.45 20.27
CA GLU A 6 -3.89 21.19 20.06
C GLU A 6 -4.82 21.45 18.88
N THR A 7 -4.37 21.15 17.67
CA THR A 7 -5.27 20.96 16.53
C THR A 7 -6.20 19.84 16.95
N LYS A 8 -7.45 20.15 17.28
CA LYS A 8 -8.44 19.15 17.64
C LYS A 8 -8.77 18.38 16.36
N LEU A 9 -8.36 17.12 16.28
CA LEU A 9 -8.76 16.23 15.19
C LEU A 9 -10.30 16.18 15.13
N ALA A 10 -10.84 16.27 13.92
CA ALA A 10 -12.27 16.20 13.70
C ALA A 10 -12.60 15.45 12.41
N LEU A 11 -13.75 14.77 12.42
CA LEU A 11 -14.34 14.25 11.20
C LEU A 11 -14.92 15.41 10.38
N THR A 12 -14.76 15.32 9.06
CA THR A 12 -15.45 16.18 8.10
C THR A 12 -16.94 15.83 8.06
N GLU A 13 -17.76 16.74 7.53
CA GLU A 13 -19.21 16.48 7.36
C GLU A 13 -19.48 15.29 6.45
N GLU A 14 -18.65 15.09 5.42
CA GLU A 14 -18.75 13.93 4.54
C GLU A 14 -18.45 12.62 5.28
N GLU A 15 -17.41 12.59 6.12
CA GLU A 15 -17.06 11.41 6.91
C GLU A 15 -18.15 11.06 7.94
N LYS A 16 -18.77 12.07 8.56
CA LYS A 16 -19.91 11.86 9.48
C LYS A 16 -21.13 11.27 8.78
N ALA A 17 -21.35 11.64 7.52
CA ALA A 17 -22.50 11.17 6.74
C ALA A 17 -22.38 9.70 6.30
N ARG A 18 -21.21 9.05 6.46
CA ARG A 18 -20.95 7.67 6.01
C ARG A 18 -21.52 6.58 6.92
N GLY A 19 -22.17 6.92 8.03
CA GLY A 19 -22.80 5.94 8.93
C GLY A 19 -21.79 4.97 9.55
N LEU A 20 -20.60 5.48 9.87
CA LEU A 20 -19.47 4.70 10.35
C LEU A 20 -19.71 4.19 11.77
N ASN A 21 -19.28 2.97 12.05
CA ASN A 21 -19.29 2.44 13.41
C ASN A 21 -18.11 3.01 14.24
N ALA A 22 -18.12 2.73 15.55
CA ALA A 22 -17.12 3.26 16.48
C ALA A 22 -15.66 2.90 16.10
N GLU A 23 -15.41 1.68 15.61
CA GLU A 23 -14.07 1.23 15.23
C GLU A 23 -13.61 1.90 13.92
N GLU A 24 -14.53 2.10 12.97
CA GLU A 24 -14.26 2.83 11.73
C GLU A 24 -13.94 4.31 12.00
N ILE A 25 -14.70 4.95 12.88
CA ILE A 25 -14.45 6.33 13.34
C ILE A 25 -13.06 6.42 13.99
N LYS A 26 -12.73 5.49 14.89
CA LYS A 26 -11.43 5.42 15.54
C LYS A 26 -10.31 5.25 14.51
N GLY A 27 -10.47 4.33 13.57
CA GLY A 27 -9.50 4.11 12.48
C GLY A 27 -9.25 5.37 11.64
N LEU A 28 -10.31 6.10 11.26
CA LEU A 28 -10.17 7.38 10.54
C LEU A 28 -9.42 8.42 11.35
N LEU A 29 -9.74 8.57 12.63
CA LEU A 29 -9.07 9.53 13.52
C LEU A 29 -7.58 9.18 13.71
N ILE A 30 -7.24 7.88 13.83
CA ILE A 30 -5.85 7.41 13.86
C ILE A 30 -5.13 7.80 12.57
N ASN A 31 -5.72 7.54 11.40
CA ASN A 31 -5.12 7.90 10.11
C ASN A 31 -4.87 9.41 9.98
N LYS A 32 -5.84 10.24 10.41
CA LYS A 32 -5.66 11.70 10.43
C LYS A 32 -4.54 12.13 11.38
N ALA A 33 -4.42 11.52 12.56
CA ALA A 33 -3.34 11.81 13.51
C ALA A 33 -1.95 11.44 12.96
N ILE A 34 -1.86 10.29 12.29
CA ILE A 34 -0.62 9.86 11.65
C ILE A 34 -0.28 10.82 10.51
N LEU A 35 -1.25 11.20 9.68
CA LEU A 35 -1.06 12.17 8.61
C LEU A 35 -0.58 13.52 9.13
N GLU A 36 -1.19 14.06 10.17
CA GLU A 36 -0.75 15.30 10.80
C GLU A 36 0.69 15.20 11.32
N THR A 37 1.04 14.06 11.91
CA THR A 37 2.39 13.80 12.42
C THR A 37 3.40 13.70 11.28
N ALA A 38 3.05 12.96 10.22
CA ALA A 38 3.86 12.80 9.02
C ALA A 38 4.10 14.15 8.31
N LYS A 39 3.07 14.99 8.16
CA LYS A 39 3.19 16.33 7.56
C LYS A 39 4.06 17.28 8.38
N LYS A 40 4.18 17.08 9.70
CA LYS A 40 5.08 17.83 10.60
C LYS A 40 6.51 17.29 10.62
N TYR A 41 6.73 16.09 10.08
CA TYR A 41 8.04 15.47 10.02
C TYR A 41 8.95 16.17 9.00
N ASN A 42 10.19 16.44 9.39
CA ASN A 42 11.17 17.06 8.50
C ASN A 42 12.01 15.99 7.79
N PHE A 43 11.53 15.51 6.65
CA PHE A 43 12.28 14.58 5.80
C PHE A 43 13.61 15.22 5.36
N ASN A 44 14.68 14.43 5.44
CA ASN A 44 15.95 14.80 4.79
C ASN A 44 15.82 14.67 3.25
N ASP A 45 16.86 15.06 2.51
CA ASP A 45 16.77 15.12 1.04
C ASP A 45 16.62 13.72 0.40
N GLU A 46 17.28 12.70 0.93
CA GLU A 46 17.11 11.31 0.47
C GLU A 46 15.70 10.79 0.77
N GLU A 47 15.16 11.10 1.95
CA GLU A 47 13.81 10.71 2.34
C GLU A 47 12.73 11.41 1.50
N LYS A 48 12.96 12.67 1.11
CA LYS A 48 12.07 13.39 0.17
C LYS A 48 12.10 12.76 -1.21
N GLU A 49 13.27 12.36 -1.69
CA GLU A 49 13.42 11.70 -2.98
C GLU A 49 12.68 10.34 -2.99
N GLU A 50 12.83 9.54 -1.94
CA GLU A 50 12.08 8.29 -1.78
C GLU A 50 10.56 8.54 -1.70
N PHE A 51 10.12 9.52 -0.91
CA PHE A 51 8.70 9.89 -0.82
C PHE A 51 8.13 10.27 -2.19
N GLU A 52 8.83 11.13 -2.94
CA GLU A 52 8.39 11.58 -4.25
C GLU A 52 8.36 10.44 -5.26
N TYR A 53 9.30 9.48 -5.17
CA TYR A 53 9.26 8.26 -5.96
C TYR A 53 7.99 7.43 -5.68
N PHE A 54 7.67 7.19 -4.41
CA PHE A 54 6.44 6.46 -4.05
C PHE A 54 5.18 7.20 -4.49
N PHE A 55 5.13 8.52 -4.29
CA PHE A 55 3.99 9.34 -4.70
C PHE A 55 3.78 9.31 -6.21
N LYS A 56 4.83 9.49 -7.00
CA LYS A 56 4.77 9.37 -8.46
C LYS A 56 4.28 8.00 -8.90
N ASN A 57 4.75 6.93 -8.25
CA ASN A 57 4.34 5.58 -8.58
C ASN A 57 2.85 5.33 -8.33
N GLU A 58 2.32 5.75 -7.17
CA GLU A 58 0.89 5.61 -6.87
C GLU A 58 0.03 6.49 -7.77
N LYS A 59 0.49 7.72 -8.10
CA LYS A 59 -0.17 8.58 -9.08
C LYS A 59 -0.24 7.94 -10.47
N ASN A 60 0.85 7.32 -10.92
CA ASN A 60 0.89 6.61 -12.20
C ASN A 60 -0.07 5.42 -12.23
N LYS A 61 -0.14 4.63 -11.15
CA LYS A 61 -1.12 3.54 -11.02
C LYS A 61 -2.56 4.06 -11.11
N PHE A 62 -2.85 5.16 -10.42
CA PHE A 62 -4.17 5.79 -10.46
C PHE A 62 -4.55 6.24 -11.87
N PHE A 63 -3.62 6.83 -12.62
CA PHE A 63 -3.85 7.17 -14.03
C PHE A 63 -4.24 5.95 -14.86
N ILE A 64 -3.48 4.86 -14.76
CA ILE A 64 -3.77 3.63 -15.50
C ILE A 64 -5.12 3.04 -15.08
N ALA A 65 -5.41 3.00 -13.78
CA ALA A 65 -6.69 2.54 -13.26
C ALA A 65 -7.86 3.33 -13.85
N LYS A 66 -7.75 4.67 -13.93
CA LYS A 66 -8.76 5.52 -14.56
C LYS A 66 -8.92 5.25 -16.07
N ALA A 67 -7.83 4.95 -16.77
CA ALA A 67 -7.85 4.66 -18.20
C ALA A 67 -8.47 3.30 -18.56
N ILE A 68 -8.67 2.41 -17.58
CA ILE A 68 -9.25 1.07 -17.78
C ILE A 68 -10.54 0.84 -17.00
N GLU A 69 -10.95 1.78 -16.14
CA GLU A 69 -12.10 1.65 -15.23
C GLU A 69 -13.39 1.23 -15.96
N ASP A 70 -13.63 1.78 -17.15
CA ASP A 70 -14.80 1.51 -17.99
C ASP A 70 -14.70 0.20 -18.80
N LYS A 71 -13.53 -0.44 -18.83
CA LYS A 71 -13.27 -1.71 -19.54
C LYS A 71 -13.42 -2.93 -18.64
N ILE A 72 -13.51 -2.75 -17.33
CA ILE A 72 -13.62 -3.84 -16.36
C ILE A 72 -15.05 -4.38 -16.35
N SER A 73 -15.23 -5.68 -16.62
CA SER A 73 -16.53 -6.33 -16.62
C SER A 73 -16.38 -7.85 -16.46
N VAL A 74 -17.08 -8.43 -15.47
CA VAL A 74 -17.18 -9.90 -15.34
C VAL A 74 -18.48 -10.40 -15.93
N ASN A 75 -18.37 -11.43 -16.76
CA ASN A 75 -19.50 -12.13 -17.35
C ASN A 75 -19.97 -13.28 -16.45
N GLU A 76 -21.26 -13.30 -16.10
CA GLU A 76 -21.85 -14.36 -15.27
C GLU A 76 -21.75 -15.76 -15.90
N ASN A 77 -21.70 -15.84 -17.24
CA ASN A 77 -21.51 -17.10 -17.95
C ASN A 77 -20.12 -17.70 -17.67
N ASP A 78 -19.09 -16.86 -17.60
CA ASP A 78 -17.72 -17.30 -17.30
C ASP A 78 -17.61 -17.78 -15.84
N VAL A 79 -18.30 -17.09 -14.93
CA VAL A 79 -18.41 -17.49 -13.51
C VAL A 79 -19.07 -18.86 -13.39
N THR A 80 -20.21 -19.05 -14.06
CA THR A 80 -20.95 -20.33 -14.05
C THR A 80 -20.12 -21.45 -14.64
N LYS A 81 -19.39 -21.18 -15.73
CA LYS A 81 -18.51 -22.16 -16.37
C LYS A 81 -17.36 -22.56 -15.45
N LEU A 82 -16.64 -21.59 -14.88
CA LEU A 82 -15.54 -21.86 -13.95
C LEU A 82 -16.00 -22.60 -12.69
N TYR A 83 -17.18 -22.27 -12.16
CA TYR A 83 -17.76 -23.03 -11.05
C TYR A 83 -18.01 -24.48 -11.45
N THR A 84 -18.64 -24.70 -12.61
CA THR A 84 -18.93 -26.05 -13.12
C THR A 84 -17.65 -26.86 -13.30
N ASP A 85 -16.63 -26.25 -13.94
CA ASP A 85 -15.35 -26.88 -14.22
C ASP A 85 -14.57 -27.24 -12.93
N ASN A 86 -14.76 -26.48 -11.85
CA ASN A 86 -14.06 -26.65 -10.57
C ASN A 86 -14.97 -27.20 -9.44
N LYS A 87 -16.19 -27.66 -9.76
CA LYS A 87 -17.19 -28.02 -8.76
C LYS A 87 -16.66 -29.05 -7.76
N ALA A 88 -15.94 -30.06 -8.25
CA ALA A 88 -15.36 -31.10 -7.39
C ALA A 88 -14.40 -30.53 -6.33
N ASN A 89 -13.65 -29.47 -6.65
CA ASN A 89 -12.73 -28.82 -5.72
C ASN A 89 -13.47 -28.00 -4.66
N PHE A 90 -14.57 -27.32 -5.03
CA PHE A 90 -15.41 -26.60 -4.07
C PHE A 90 -16.17 -27.57 -3.16
N ASP A 91 -16.73 -28.64 -3.72
CA ASP A 91 -17.40 -29.70 -2.97
C ASP A 91 -16.45 -30.34 -1.95
N ALA A 92 -15.21 -30.65 -2.36
CA ALA A 92 -14.19 -31.21 -1.46
C ALA A 92 -13.80 -30.27 -0.30
N GLN A 93 -13.96 -28.96 -0.49
CA GLN A 93 -13.68 -27.94 0.53
C GLN A 93 -14.93 -27.50 1.31
N ASN A 94 -16.10 -28.09 1.03
CA ASN A 94 -17.40 -27.68 1.57
C ASN A 94 -17.76 -26.20 1.29
N ILE A 95 -17.27 -25.64 0.18
CA ILE A 95 -17.54 -24.25 -0.20
C ILE A 95 -18.90 -24.20 -0.94
N PRO A 96 -19.91 -23.48 -0.43
CA PRO A 96 -21.21 -23.37 -1.09
C PRO A 96 -21.12 -22.53 -2.37
N PHE A 97 -22.08 -22.71 -3.28
CA PHE A 97 -22.09 -21.98 -4.56
C PHE A 97 -22.02 -20.46 -4.41
N SER A 98 -22.70 -19.87 -3.42
CA SER A 98 -22.68 -18.42 -3.19
C SER A 98 -21.27 -17.90 -2.91
N GLU A 99 -20.51 -18.62 -2.08
CA GLU A 99 -19.13 -18.25 -1.74
C GLU A 99 -18.19 -18.56 -2.91
N ALA A 100 -18.35 -19.72 -3.57
CA ALA A 100 -17.56 -20.05 -4.76
C ALA A 100 -17.75 -19.02 -5.88
N ARG A 101 -18.98 -18.52 -6.06
CA ARG A 101 -19.31 -17.46 -7.02
C ARG A 101 -18.55 -16.17 -6.72
N GLU A 102 -18.53 -15.73 -5.47
CA GLU A 102 -17.78 -14.53 -5.06
C GLU A 102 -16.28 -14.68 -5.26
N ILE A 103 -15.72 -15.84 -4.91
CA ILE A 103 -14.30 -16.17 -5.13
C ILE A 103 -13.96 -16.07 -6.61
N ILE A 104 -14.73 -16.77 -7.46
CA ILE A 104 -14.50 -16.78 -8.91
C ILE A 104 -14.63 -15.38 -9.51
N GLN A 105 -15.65 -14.62 -9.10
CA GLN A 105 -15.84 -13.26 -9.59
C GLN A 105 -14.67 -12.36 -9.24
N ARG A 106 -14.19 -12.40 -8.01
CA ARG A 106 -13.01 -11.64 -7.58
C ARG A 106 -11.76 -12.05 -8.35
N ASP A 107 -11.55 -13.35 -8.55
CA ASP A 107 -10.38 -13.85 -9.25
C ASP A 107 -10.40 -13.45 -10.73
N LEU A 108 -11.57 -13.51 -11.38
CA LEU A 108 -11.77 -13.00 -12.74
C LEU A 108 -11.52 -11.49 -12.84
N LEU A 109 -12.05 -10.70 -11.89
CA LEU A 109 -11.79 -9.26 -11.83
C LEU A 109 -10.30 -8.96 -11.75
N ASN A 110 -9.58 -9.63 -10.85
CA ASN A 110 -8.15 -9.41 -10.65
C ASN A 110 -7.33 -9.80 -11.90
N GLN A 111 -7.69 -10.89 -12.57
CA GLN A 111 -7.05 -11.30 -13.82
C GLN A 111 -7.30 -10.31 -14.95
N GLN A 112 -8.53 -9.84 -15.09
CA GLN A 112 -8.89 -8.84 -16.10
C GLN A 112 -8.17 -7.52 -15.82
N LEU A 113 -8.14 -7.08 -14.56
CA LEU A 113 -7.43 -5.87 -14.15
C LEU A 113 -5.95 -5.94 -14.55
N ALA A 114 -5.25 -7.00 -14.16
CA ALA A 114 -3.83 -7.18 -14.49
C ALA A 114 -3.57 -7.22 -16.00
N THR A 115 -4.48 -7.81 -16.77
CA THR A 115 -4.39 -7.86 -18.24
C THR A 115 -4.57 -6.46 -18.85
N LEU A 116 -5.61 -5.73 -18.45
CA LEU A 116 -5.90 -4.40 -18.94
C LEU A 116 -4.82 -3.38 -18.55
N GLU A 117 -4.31 -3.47 -17.32
CA GLU A 117 -3.18 -2.64 -16.87
C GLU A 117 -1.95 -2.86 -17.75
N ALA A 118 -1.61 -4.13 -18.03
CA ALA A 118 -0.48 -4.46 -18.90
C ALA A 118 -0.69 -4.00 -20.35
N GLU A 119 -1.90 -4.16 -20.89
CA GLU A 119 -2.26 -3.68 -22.23
C GLU A 119 -2.16 -2.17 -22.36
N GLU A 120 -2.71 -1.41 -21.40
CA GLU A 120 -2.64 0.05 -21.42
C GLU A 120 -1.20 0.54 -21.26
N LEU A 121 -0.41 -0.07 -20.36
CA LEU A 121 1.02 0.24 -20.22
C LEU A 121 1.79 -0.03 -21.51
N ASN A 122 1.58 -1.19 -22.15
CA ASN A 122 2.26 -1.52 -23.41
C ASN A 122 1.89 -0.52 -24.51
N LYS A 123 0.60 -0.17 -24.63
CA LYS A 123 0.13 0.83 -25.59
C LYS A 123 0.80 2.19 -25.37
N LEU A 124 0.95 2.63 -24.12
CA LEU A 124 1.64 3.88 -23.81
C LEU A 124 3.12 3.84 -24.20
N VAL A 125 3.80 2.72 -23.92
CA VAL A 125 5.22 2.54 -24.25
C VAL A 125 5.44 2.44 -25.77
N GLU A 126 4.60 1.69 -26.49
CA GLU A 126 4.67 1.55 -27.94
C GLU A 126 4.30 2.83 -28.69
N GLY A 127 3.32 3.59 -28.18
CA GLY A 127 2.90 4.87 -28.75
C GLY A 127 3.89 6.01 -28.53
N MET A 128 5.00 5.76 -27.83
CA MET A 128 5.96 6.79 -27.49
C MET A 128 7.00 6.96 -28.60
N GLU A 129 6.87 8.03 -29.37
CA GLU A 129 7.81 8.35 -30.46
C GLU A 129 9.16 8.91 -29.94
N ASP A 130 9.14 9.53 -28.76
CA ASP A 130 10.30 10.19 -28.16
C ASP A 130 11.17 9.27 -27.31
N LYS A 131 12.48 9.54 -27.32
CA LYS A 131 13.40 8.94 -26.35
C LYS A 131 13.06 9.41 -24.93
N VAL A 132 13.03 8.47 -23.99
CA VAL A 132 12.96 8.77 -22.55
C VAL A 132 14.37 8.86 -22.01
N GLU A 133 14.69 10.01 -21.43
CA GLU A 133 15.96 10.23 -20.76
C GLU A 133 15.85 9.98 -19.26
N ILE A 134 16.81 9.22 -18.74
CA ILE A 134 17.02 8.97 -17.32
C ILE A 134 18.16 9.87 -16.85
N SER A 135 17.92 10.64 -15.81
CA SER A 135 18.90 11.52 -15.19
C SER A 135 19.95 10.73 -14.39
N LYS A 136 21.08 11.37 -14.07
CA LYS A 136 22.13 10.73 -13.25
C LYS A 136 21.63 10.45 -11.83
N GLU A 137 20.82 11.37 -11.32
CA GLU A 137 20.17 11.30 -10.01
C GLU A 137 19.27 10.05 -9.95
N GLU A 138 18.44 9.82 -10.95
CA GLU A 138 17.58 8.62 -11.05
C GLU A 138 18.39 7.32 -11.14
N VAL A 139 19.53 7.32 -11.85
CA VAL A 139 20.44 6.16 -11.86
C VAL A 139 21.01 5.90 -10.46
N LEU A 140 21.46 6.94 -9.76
CA LEU A 140 21.98 6.81 -8.40
C LEU A 140 20.91 6.33 -7.42
N PHE A 141 19.70 6.91 -7.49
CA PHE A 141 18.54 6.52 -6.70
C PHE A 141 18.21 5.03 -6.85
N SER A 142 18.25 4.52 -8.09
CA SER A 142 18.00 3.11 -8.37
C SER A 142 19.02 2.16 -7.73
N LYS A 143 20.21 2.66 -7.37
CA LYS A 143 21.34 1.87 -6.90
C LYS A 143 21.68 0.71 -7.84
N GLY A 144 21.44 0.89 -9.15
CA GLY A 144 21.65 -0.14 -10.17
C GLY A 144 20.56 -1.21 -10.25
N ASN A 145 19.44 -1.06 -9.52
CA ASN A 145 18.32 -1.98 -9.60
C ASN A 145 17.56 -1.78 -10.92
N SER A 146 17.59 -2.79 -11.79
CA SER A 146 16.96 -2.76 -13.10
C SER A 146 15.45 -2.58 -13.05
N GLU A 147 14.77 -3.11 -12.03
CA GLU A 147 13.32 -2.98 -11.88
C GLU A 147 12.94 -1.55 -11.48
N VAL A 148 13.70 -0.92 -10.58
CA VAL A 148 13.51 0.50 -10.23
C VAL A 148 13.70 1.39 -11.45
N LEU A 149 14.74 1.13 -12.26
CA LEU A 149 14.97 1.86 -13.51
C LEU A 149 13.82 1.69 -14.51
N LYS A 150 13.28 0.47 -14.69
CA LYS A 150 12.11 0.24 -15.56
C LYS A 150 10.90 1.03 -15.06
N THR A 151 10.61 1.00 -13.77
CA THR A 151 9.51 1.76 -13.17
C THR A 151 9.66 3.26 -13.39
N LEU A 152 10.89 3.80 -13.24
CA LEU A 152 11.17 5.21 -13.51
C LEU A 152 10.94 5.57 -14.99
N ILE A 153 11.39 4.73 -15.92
CA ILE A 153 11.21 4.93 -17.36
C ILE A 153 9.71 4.92 -17.71
N VAL A 154 9.00 3.87 -17.31
CA VAL A 154 7.55 3.74 -17.55
C VAL A 154 6.80 4.90 -16.91
N GLY A 155 7.17 5.29 -15.70
CA GLY A 155 6.58 6.43 -15.01
C GLY A 155 6.74 7.76 -15.74
N LYS A 156 7.86 7.98 -16.45
CA LYS A 156 8.04 9.16 -17.31
C LYS A 156 7.12 9.13 -18.53
N VAL A 157 6.89 7.95 -19.13
CA VAL A 157 5.95 7.79 -20.24
C VAL A 157 4.55 8.19 -19.80
N ILE A 158 4.12 7.65 -18.65
CA ILE A 158 2.81 7.94 -18.06
C ILE A 158 2.70 9.43 -17.71
N ALA A 159 3.74 10.03 -17.11
CA ALA A 159 3.74 11.44 -16.76
C ALA A 159 3.58 12.36 -17.98
N LYS A 160 4.22 12.03 -19.12
CA LYS A 160 3.99 12.76 -20.37
C LYS A 160 2.52 12.67 -20.81
N LYS A 161 1.95 11.45 -20.78
CA LYS A 161 0.54 11.24 -21.15
C LYS A 161 -0.44 11.99 -20.23
N MET A 162 -0.21 11.93 -18.91
CA MET A 162 -1.00 12.68 -17.92
C MET A 162 -1.01 14.18 -18.22
N ALA A 163 0.14 14.74 -18.62
CA ALA A 163 0.26 16.16 -18.96
C ALA A 163 -0.53 16.52 -20.22
N GLU A 164 -0.51 15.69 -21.26
CA GLU A 164 -1.30 15.88 -22.49
C GLU A 164 -2.81 15.92 -22.21
N GLU A 165 -3.27 15.14 -21.23
CA GLU A 165 -4.68 15.00 -20.89
C GLU A 165 -5.15 15.97 -19.79
N ASN A 166 -4.27 16.85 -19.30
CA ASN A 166 -4.52 17.71 -18.13
C ASN A 166 -5.03 16.90 -16.91
N PHE A 167 -4.54 15.67 -16.77
CA PHE A 167 -5.09 14.68 -15.84
C PHE A 167 -4.98 15.12 -14.39
N GLU A 168 -3.85 15.73 -14.01
CA GLU A 168 -3.60 16.12 -12.61
C GLU A 168 -4.58 17.19 -12.12
N GLU A 169 -4.91 18.18 -12.96
CA GLU A 169 -5.88 19.21 -12.59
C GLU A 169 -7.30 18.65 -12.54
N ASN A 170 -7.65 17.76 -13.46
CA ASN A 170 -8.97 17.14 -13.51
C ASN A 170 -9.24 16.18 -12.34
N ASN A 171 -8.19 15.67 -11.68
CA ASN A 171 -8.28 14.69 -10.59
C ASN A 171 -7.55 15.15 -9.32
N LYS A 172 -7.49 16.46 -9.09
CA LYS A 172 -6.66 17.06 -8.03
C LYS A 172 -7.01 16.55 -6.63
N ASP A 173 -8.29 16.42 -6.32
CA ASP A 173 -8.74 15.98 -5.00
C ASP A 173 -8.34 14.52 -4.73
N ASP A 174 -8.51 13.63 -5.72
CA ASP A 174 -8.07 12.23 -5.64
C ASP A 174 -6.55 12.11 -5.52
N ILE A 175 -5.80 12.94 -6.24
CA ILE A 175 -4.33 12.97 -6.16
C ILE A 175 -3.84 13.44 -4.79
N GLU A 176 -4.52 14.41 -4.17
CA GLU A 176 -4.18 14.83 -2.80
C GLU A 176 -4.47 13.71 -1.79
N ILE A 177 -5.57 12.97 -1.95
CA ILE A 177 -5.86 11.78 -1.13
C ILE A 177 -4.77 10.71 -1.30
N ILE A 178 -4.33 10.46 -2.54
CA ILE A 178 -3.22 9.54 -2.83
C ILE A 178 -1.94 10.02 -2.11
N LYS A 179 -1.63 11.32 -2.20
CA LYS A 179 -0.47 11.90 -1.54
C LYS A 179 -0.52 11.74 -0.03
N ASP A 180 -1.68 11.96 0.58
CA ASP A 180 -1.90 11.80 2.02
C ASP A 180 -1.71 10.35 2.46
N ASN A 181 -2.21 9.38 1.66
CA ASN A 181 -1.98 7.96 1.92
C ASN A 181 -0.49 7.59 1.81
N VAL A 182 0.23 8.14 0.84
CA VAL A 182 1.68 7.94 0.72
C VAL A 182 2.42 8.55 1.91
N TYR A 183 2.00 9.72 2.41
CA TYR A 183 2.56 10.30 3.63
C TYR A 183 2.42 9.38 4.83
N ILE A 184 1.21 8.87 5.07
CA ILE A 184 0.93 7.97 6.19
C ILE A 184 1.84 6.74 6.10
N ASN A 185 1.83 6.05 4.96
CA ASN A 185 2.57 4.80 4.79
C ASN A 185 4.08 5.02 4.85
N TYR A 186 4.60 6.02 4.13
CA TYR A 186 6.03 6.30 4.09
C TYR A 186 6.57 6.70 5.46
N TYR A 187 5.86 7.55 6.20
CA TYR A 187 6.27 7.95 7.54
C TYR A 187 6.32 6.78 8.52
N LEU A 188 5.27 5.93 8.55
CA LEU A 188 5.25 4.76 9.41
C LEU A 188 6.40 3.81 9.07
N ASP A 189 6.58 3.49 7.79
CA ASP A 189 7.63 2.58 7.33
C ASP A 189 9.03 3.16 7.60
N LEU A 190 9.21 4.48 7.44
CA LEU A 190 10.45 5.20 7.76
C LEU A 190 10.83 5.10 9.23
N GLU A 191 9.89 5.33 10.13
CA GLU A 191 10.14 5.27 11.57
C GLU A 191 10.34 3.82 12.03
N VAL A 192 9.61 2.86 11.46
CA VAL A 192 9.81 1.43 11.73
C VAL A 192 11.20 0.99 11.27
N ARG A 193 11.61 1.28 10.03
CA ARG A 193 12.91 0.85 9.49
C ARG A 193 14.11 1.44 10.25
N LYS A 194 13.94 2.60 10.88
CA LYS A 194 14.98 3.22 11.74
C LYS A 194 15.19 2.46 13.05
N ASN A 195 14.16 1.77 13.55
CA ASN A 195 14.16 1.13 14.86
C ASN A 195 14.29 -0.41 14.80
N VAL A 196 13.88 -1.03 13.69
CA VAL A 196 13.98 -2.49 13.50
C VAL A 196 15.43 -2.90 13.22
N LYS A 197 15.97 -3.78 14.06
CA LYS A 197 17.28 -4.42 13.89
C LYS A 197 17.16 -5.90 14.24
N VAL A 198 17.86 -6.78 13.53
CA VAL A 198 18.00 -8.20 13.84
C VAL A 198 19.48 -8.56 13.75
N THR A 199 20.00 -9.25 14.75
CA THR A 199 21.42 -9.64 14.78
C THR A 199 21.62 -11.07 14.25
N GLN A 200 22.84 -11.36 13.80
CA GLN A 200 23.22 -12.71 13.39
C GLN A 200 23.20 -13.69 14.57
N GLU A 201 23.50 -13.23 15.78
CA GLU A 201 23.47 -14.04 17.00
C GLU A 201 22.05 -14.53 17.30
N GLU A 202 21.05 -13.65 17.18
CA GLU A 202 19.64 -14.00 17.36
C GLU A 202 19.17 -15.03 16.34
N ILE A 203 19.58 -14.88 15.08
CA ILE A 203 19.24 -15.84 14.01
C ILE A 203 19.88 -17.20 14.30
N ALA A 204 21.16 -17.21 14.69
CA ALA A 204 21.89 -18.42 14.98
C ALA A 204 21.32 -19.17 16.20
N GLU A 205 20.92 -18.45 17.25
CA GLU A 205 20.30 -19.05 18.44
C GLU A 205 18.99 -19.76 18.10
N ILE A 206 18.11 -19.12 17.33
CA ILE A 206 16.84 -19.74 16.89
C ILE A 206 17.13 -20.95 16.00
N TYR A 207 18.06 -20.82 15.05
CA TYR A 207 18.44 -21.94 14.21
C TYR A 207 18.93 -23.13 15.03
N GLU A 208 19.83 -22.92 15.99
CA GLU A 208 20.36 -24.00 16.83
C GLU A 208 19.28 -24.67 17.68
N ASN A 209 18.31 -23.90 18.19
CA ASN A 209 17.18 -24.40 18.97
C ASN A 209 16.14 -25.15 18.12
N GLU A 210 15.99 -24.78 16.85
CA GLU A 210 14.93 -25.31 15.97
C GLU A 210 15.44 -26.27 14.89
N LYS A 211 16.76 -26.42 14.69
CA LYS A 211 17.34 -27.20 13.59
C LYS A 211 16.85 -28.64 13.50
N ALA A 212 16.53 -29.27 14.64
CA ALA A 212 15.97 -30.62 14.68
C ALA A 212 14.57 -30.73 14.03
N LYS A 213 13.85 -29.62 13.88
CA LYS A 213 12.51 -29.51 13.28
C LYS A 213 12.53 -29.10 11.81
N LEU A 214 13.68 -28.68 11.29
CA LEU A 214 13.80 -28.07 9.95
C LEU A 214 13.80 -29.07 8.79
N GLY A 215 13.82 -30.38 9.08
CA GLY A 215 13.74 -31.43 8.05
C GLY A 215 14.81 -31.27 6.97
N ASN A 216 14.37 -31.07 5.71
CA ASN A 216 15.24 -30.95 4.54
C ASN A 216 15.62 -29.51 4.16
N VAL A 217 15.29 -28.50 4.99
CA VAL A 217 15.65 -27.11 4.71
C VAL A 217 17.16 -26.91 4.88
N THR A 218 17.81 -26.29 3.90
CA THR A 218 19.25 -26.00 4.00
C THR A 218 19.53 -24.95 5.07
N PRO A 219 20.71 -24.97 5.72
CA PRO A 219 21.05 -23.96 6.73
C PRO A 219 20.89 -22.53 6.21
N ASN A 220 21.37 -22.23 5.00
CA ASN A 220 21.23 -20.88 4.43
C ASN A 220 19.76 -20.46 4.25
N SER A 221 18.90 -21.36 3.76
CA SER A 221 17.47 -21.08 3.62
C SER A 221 16.79 -20.89 4.98
N ALA A 222 17.15 -21.70 5.97
CA ALA A 222 16.65 -21.57 7.33
C ALA A 222 17.04 -20.23 7.97
N TYR A 223 18.31 -19.81 7.86
CA TYR A 223 18.78 -18.53 8.37
C TYR A 223 18.03 -17.36 7.73
N GLN A 224 17.80 -17.40 6.41
CA GLN A 224 17.02 -16.37 5.72
C GLN A 224 15.55 -16.34 6.18
N GLN A 225 14.91 -17.49 6.33
CA GLN A 225 13.53 -17.58 6.82
C GLN A 225 13.41 -17.04 8.25
N ILE A 226 14.33 -17.41 9.14
CA ILE A 226 14.38 -16.92 10.53
C ILE A 226 14.59 -15.40 10.54
N ALA A 227 15.56 -14.89 9.76
CA ALA A 227 15.83 -13.47 9.66
C ALA A 227 14.60 -12.67 9.20
N ASN A 228 13.94 -13.14 8.14
CA ASN A 228 12.73 -12.49 7.61
C ASN A 228 11.58 -12.53 8.62
N ALA A 229 11.35 -13.67 9.29
CA ALA A 229 10.32 -13.79 10.31
C ALA A 229 10.56 -12.83 11.49
N LEU A 230 11.80 -12.75 11.97
CA LEU A 230 12.20 -11.81 13.03
C LEU A 230 12.00 -10.36 12.61
N LEU A 231 12.47 -10.00 11.41
CA LEU A 231 12.31 -8.65 10.87
C LEU A 231 10.83 -8.26 10.76
N ASN A 232 9.99 -9.14 10.21
CA ASN A 232 8.57 -8.89 10.05
C ASN A 232 7.86 -8.73 11.40
N ASN A 233 8.12 -9.62 12.36
CA ASN A 233 7.52 -9.53 13.69
C ASN A 233 7.92 -8.23 14.40
N ARG A 234 9.20 -7.85 14.36
CA ARG A 234 9.67 -6.59 14.95
C ARG A 234 9.09 -5.38 14.24
N ALA A 235 8.97 -5.41 12.91
CA ALA A 235 8.35 -4.34 12.15
C ALA A 235 6.88 -4.12 12.55
N ILE A 236 6.12 -5.20 12.74
CA ILE A 236 4.73 -5.12 13.22
C ILE A 236 4.67 -4.54 14.64
N GLU A 237 5.53 -5.01 15.55
CA GLU A 237 5.58 -4.50 16.92
C GLU A 237 5.93 -3.00 16.97
N GLU A 238 6.97 -2.58 16.26
CA GLU A 238 7.37 -1.17 16.20
C GLU A 238 6.30 -0.29 15.55
N ARG A 239 5.64 -0.78 14.50
CA ARG A 239 4.51 -0.07 13.88
C ARG A 239 3.37 0.13 14.88
N ASN A 240 2.99 -0.91 15.61
CA ASN A 240 1.94 -0.83 16.62
C ASN A 240 2.31 0.11 17.78
N LYS A 241 3.56 0.07 18.25
CA LYS A 241 4.05 1.01 19.28
C LYS A 241 3.97 2.45 18.80
N LEU A 242 4.37 2.73 17.55
CA LEU A 242 4.30 4.06 16.97
C LEU A 242 2.85 4.55 16.84
N ILE A 243 1.95 3.72 16.32
CA ILE A 243 0.52 4.04 16.19
C ILE A 243 -0.10 4.30 17.57
N ASN A 244 0.20 3.47 18.57
CA ASN A 244 -0.31 3.66 19.94
C ASN A 244 0.19 4.98 20.53
N LYS A 245 1.48 5.28 20.38
CA LYS A 245 2.06 6.55 20.84
C LYS A 245 1.37 7.75 20.20
N ILE A 246 1.16 7.74 18.88
CA ILE A 246 0.45 8.82 18.18
C ILE A 246 -1.00 8.90 18.68
N SER A 247 -1.65 7.74 18.88
CA SER A 247 -3.03 7.69 19.34
C SER A 247 -3.19 8.30 20.74
N GLU A 248 -2.24 8.05 21.64
CA GLU A 248 -2.18 8.67 22.97
C GLU A 248 -1.90 10.18 22.89
N GLU A 249 -0.95 10.60 22.05
CA GLU A 249 -0.58 12.02 21.89
C GLU A 249 -1.75 12.89 21.39
N TYR A 250 -2.60 12.34 20.53
CA TYR A 250 -3.79 12.99 20.00
C TYR A 250 -5.08 12.62 20.76
N LYS A 251 -4.98 11.81 21.83
CA LYS A 251 -6.11 11.38 22.67
C LYS A 251 -7.28 10.81 21.87
N ILE A 252 -6.98 9.94 20.91
CA ILE A 252 -7.96 9.41 19.95
C ILE A 252 -9.18 8.80 20.64
N GLU A 253 -8.98 8.10 21.75
CA GLU A 253 -10.09 7.49 22.50
C GLU A 253 -11.07 8.53 23.06
N GLU A 254 -10.59 9.70 23.50
CA GLU A 254 -11.43 10.79 23.97
C GLU A 254 -12.17 11.46 22.80
N VAL A 255 -11.46 11.68 21.69
CA VAL A 255 -12.03 12.31 20.49
C VAL A 255 -13.10 11.42 19.84
N ALA A 256 -12.87 10.11 19.77
CA ALA A 256 -13.82 9.16 19.17
C ALA A 256 -15.15 9.12 19.92
N LYS A 257 -15.12 9.22 21.26
CA LYS A 257 -16.33 9.23 22.10
C LYS A 257 -17.28 10.37 21.77
N GLU A 258 -16.78 11.52 21.33
CA GLU A 258 -17.62 12.65 20.92
C GLU A 258 -18.55 12.32 19.74
N TYR A 259 -18.23 11.28 18.96
CA TYR A 259 -19.02 10.84 17.80
C TYR A 259 -19.89 9.62 18.09
N THR A 260 -19.59 8.85 19.14
CA THR A 260 -20.32 7.63 19.49
C THR A 260 -21.27 7.82 20.68
N GLU A 261 -21.04 8.83 21.53
CA GLU A 261 -21.92 9.19 22.65
C GLU A 261 -23.00 10.23 22.26
N ALA A 262 -22.99 10.69 21.00
CA ALA A 262 -23.95 11.66 20.46
C ALA A 262 -25.17 11.01 19.76
N GLU A 263 -25.29 9.68 19.79
CA GLU A 263 -26.49 8.90 19.44
C GLU A 263 -27.30 8.51 20.68
#